data_AF-A0A925PEK8-F1
#
_entry.id   AF-A0A925PEK8-F1
#
_cell.length_a   1.000
_cell.length_b   1.000
_cell.length_c   1.000
_cell.angle_alpha   90.00
_cell.angle_beta   90.00
_cell.angle_gamma   90.00
#
_symmetry.space_group_name_H-M   'P 1'
#
loop_
_entity.id
_entity.type
_entity.pdbx_description
1 polymer ?
#
loop_
_entity_poly.entity_id
_entity_poly.type
_entity_poly.pdbx_seq_one_letter_code
_entity_poly.pdbx_strand_id
1 'polypeptide(L)'
;VDPHTAVAWQVGDRYREQTGDHTTQIIVSTASPFKFNESVLSAIEDSDCISGKNEFEMLQQLSEMSGYSVPPALEALENEPIRHEMVCEKEDMSVVIKQILNQSK
;
A
#
# COMPACT_ATOMS: atom_id res chain seq x y z
N VAL A 1 -11.34 -0.62 -2.15
CA VAL A 1 -10.41 -1.77 -2.04
C VAL A 1 -9.02 -1.33 -2.48
N ASP A 2 -7.95 -2.04 -2.12
CA ASP A 2 -6.61 -1.71 -2.61
C ASP A 2 -6.45 -2.11 -4.11
N PRO A 3 -5.45 -1.55 -4.82
CA PRO A 3 -5.24 -1.83 -6.25
C PRO A 3 -5.07 -3.32 -6.61
N HIS A 4 -4.42 -4.12 -5.76
CA HIS A 4 -4.17 -5.55 -6.04
C HIS A 4 -5.48 -6.34 -6.01
N THR A 5 -6.30 -6.07 -4.99
CA THR A 5 -7.63 -6.67 -4.85
C THR A 5 -8.56 -6.19 -5.98
N ALA A 6 -8.45 -4.93 -6.39
CA ALA A 6 -9.23 -4.38 -7.51
C ALA A 6 -8.94 -5.11 -8.83
N VAL A 7 -7.66 -5.42 -9.12
CA VAL A 7 -7.28 -6.20 -10.31
C VAL A 7 -7.91 -7.60 -10.28
N ALA A 8 -7.83 -8.29 -9.14
CA ALA A 8 -8.42 -9.62 -8.99
C ALA A 8 -9.95 -9.59 -9.20
N TRP A 9 -10.62 -8.58 -8.64
CA TRP A 9 -12.05 -8.37 -8.83
C TRP A 9 -12.41 -8.16 -10.30
N GLN A 10 -11.75 -7.22 -10.97
CA GLN A 10 -12.03 -6.88 -12.37
C GLN A 10 -11.83 -8.07 -13.31
N VAL A 11 -10.77 -8.85 -13.10
CA VAL A 11 -10.49 -10.05 -13.91
C VAL A 11 -11.51 -11.15 -13.63
N GLY A 12 -11.92 -11.33 -12.37
CA GLY A 12 -12.95 -12.29 -11.98
C GLY A 12 -14.31 -12.02 -12.63
N ASP A 13 -14.75 -10.76 -12.62
CA ASP A 13 -16.00 -10.33 -13.27
C ASP A 13 -15.92 -10.52 -14.79
N ARG A 14 -14.82 -10.06 -15.41
CA ARG A 14 -14.61 -10.25 -16.86
C ARG A 14 -14.60 -11.72 -17.26
N TYR A 15 -13.98 -12.60 -16.47
CA TYR A 15 -13.99 -14.04 -16.73
C TYR A 15 -15.42 -14.59 -16.72
N ARG A 16 -16.24 -14.20 -15.73
CA ARG A 16 -17.64 -14.62 -15.63
C ARG A 16 -18.46 -14.15 -16.83
N GLU A 17 -18.29 -12.90 -17.25
CA GLU A 17 -18.96 -12.34 -18.43
C GLU A 17 -18.58 -13.07 -19.72
N GLN A 18 -17.31 -13.43 -19.88
CA GLN A 18 -16.80 -14.04 -21.12
C GLN A 18 -17.11 -15.54 -21.22
N THR A 19 -17.23 -16.23 -20.09
CA THR A 19 -17.36 -17.70 -20.06
C THR A 19 -18.75 -18.19 -19.65
N GLY A 20 -19.53 -17.36 -18.95
CA GLY A 20 -20.77 -17.78 -18.30
C GLY A 20 -20.55 -18.67 -17.06
N ASP A 21 -19.30 -18.81 -16.59
CA ASP A 21 -18.99 -19.58 -15.39
C ASP A 21 -19.37 -18.80 -14.12
N HIS A 22 -20.44 -19.25 -13.48
CA HIS A 22 -20.97 -18.67 -12.23
C HIS A 22 -20.50 -19.39 -10.97
N THR A 23 -19.45 -20.23 -11.06
CA THR A 23 -18.84 -20.85 -9.87
C THR A 23 -18.45 -19.78 -8.85
N THR A 24 -18.72 -20.03 -7.58
CA THR A 24 -18.39 -19.10 -6.49
C THR A 24 -16.87 -18.85 -6.47
N GLN A 25 -16.49 -17.57 -6.56
CA GLN A 25 -15.11 -17.13 -6.51
C GLN A 25 -14.80 -16.54 -5.13
N ILE A 26 -13.61 -16.84 -4.61
CA ILE A 26 -13.07 -16.23 -3.39
C ILE A 26 -11.91 -15.35 -3.82
N ILE A 27 -12.04 -14.03 -3.62
CA ILE A 27 -10.97 -13.06 -3.87
C ILE A 27 -10.21 -12.83 -2.57
N VAL A 28 -8.90 -13.05 -2.60
CA VAL A 28 -8.03 -12.81 -1.44
C VAL A 28 -7.60 -11.34 -1.45
N SER A 29 -8.00 -10.59 -0.42
CA SER A 29 -7.56 -9.21 -0.21
C SER A 29 -6.13 -9.21 0.32
N THR A 30 -5.15 -8.92 -0.53
CA THR A 30 -3.71 -9.08 -0.21
C THR A 30 -3.11 -7.90 0.54
N ALA A 31 -3.79 -6.74 0.55
CA ALA A 31 -3.33 -5.56 1.26
C ALA A 31 -4.51 -4.76 1.84
N SER A 32 -4.19 -3.90 2.81
CA SER A 32 -5.11 -2.87 3.28
C SER A 32 -5.16 -1.71 2.28
N PRO A 33 -6.33 -1.11 2.01
CA PRO A 33 -6.44 0.14 1.23
C PRO A 33 -5.56 1.27 1.78
N PHE A 34 -5.36 1.33 3.10
CA PHE A 34 -4.51 2.33 3.75
C PHE A 34 -3.04 2.26 3.33
N LYS A 35 -2.55 1.10 2.86
CA LYS A 35 -1.17 0.96 2.38
C LYS A 35 -0.94 1.64 1.02
N PHE A 36 -2.03 1.93 0.32
CA PHE A 36 -2.03 2.54 -1.01
C PHE A 36 -3.04 3.69 -1.03
N ASN A 37 -3.05 4.50 0.03
CA ASN A 37 -3.98 5.61 0.26
C ASN A 37 -4.08 6.57 -0.92
N GLU A 38 -2.97 6.96 -1.55
CA GLU A 38 -2.93 7.85 -2.71
C GLU A 38 -3.72 7.23 -3.87
N SER A 39 -3.37 6.00 -4.26
CA SER A 39 -4.04 5.29 -5.36
C SER A 39 -5.53 5.08 -5.09
N VAL A 40 -5.89 4.82 -3.83
CA VAL A 40 -7.29 4.62 -3.43
C VAL A 40 -8.06 5.94 -3.44
N LEU A 41 -7.49 7.02 -2.90
CA LEU A 41 -8.12 8.33 -2.88
C LEU A 41 -8.30 8.89 -4.30
N SER A 42 -7.28 8.81 -5.16
CA SER A 42 -7.40 9.25 -6.56
C SER A 42 -8.43 8.46 -7.38
N ALA A 43 -8.80 7.25 -6.93
CA ALA A 43 -9.81 6.44 -7.60
C ALA A 43 -11.23 6.74 -7.11
N ILE A 44 -11.38 7.32 -5.91
CA ILE A 44 -12.67 7.62 -5.29
C ILE A 44 -13.03 9.11 -5.45
N GLU A 45 -12.04 9.99 -5.38
CA GLU A 45 -12.16 11.44 -5.52
C GLU A 45 -11.40 11.92 -6.76
N ASP A 46 -11.63 13.17 -7.17
CA ASP A 46 -10.83 13.80 -8.21
C ASP A 46 -9.36 13.95 -7.76
N SER A 47 -8.43 13.68 -8.67
CA SER A 47 -6.98 13.73 -8.41
C SER A 47 -6.49 15.06 -7.81
N ASP A 48 -7.22 16.15 -8.02
CA ASP A 48 -6.89 17.46 -7.44
C ASP A 48 -7.02 17.47 -5.90
N CYS A 49 -7.82 16.56 -5.32
CA CYS A 49 -8.03 16.49 -3.88
C CYS A 49 -6.81 15.97 -3.10
N ILE A 50 -5.86 15.31 -3.77
CA ILE A 50 -4.62 14.79 -3.17
C ILE A 50 -3.43 15.72 -3.40
N SER A 51 -3.58 16.75 -4.23
CA SER A 51 -2.49 17.67 -4.56
C SER A 51 -1.99 18.41 -3.32
N GLY A 52 -0.68 18.28 -3.06
CA GLY A 52 -0.02 18.91 -1.91
C GLY A 52 -0.24 18.22 -0.56
N LYS A 53 -0.95 17.09 -0.52
CA LYS A 53 -1.10 16.28 0.71
C LYS A 53 0.07 15.33 0.89
N ASN A 54 0.45 15.11 2.13
CA ASN A 54 1.40 14.07 2.50
C ASN A 54 0.68 12.73 2.80
N GLU A 55 1.47 11.67 2.96
CA GLU A 55 1.01 10.31 3.24
C GLU A 55 0.07 10.24 4.46
N PHE A 56 0.39 10.93 5.55
CA PHE A 56 -0.38 10.88 6.80
C PHE A 56 -1.70 11.64 6.69
N GLU A 57 -1.72 12.78 6.00
CA GLU A 57 -2.96 13.51 5.68
C GLU A 57 -3.88 12.65 4.82
N MET A 58 -3.33 11.91 3.85
CA MET A 58 -4.09 10.97 3.02
C MET A 58 -4.62 9.77 3.83
N LEU A 59 -3.88 9.27 4.82
CA LEU A 59 -4.40 8.23 5.73
C LEU A 59 -5.63 8.71 6.50
N GLN A 60 -5.59 9.93 7.05
CA GLN A 60 -6.71 10.49 7.80
C GLN A 60 -7.92 10.74 6.90
N GLN A 61 -7.72 11.31 5.72
CA GLN A 61 -8.81 11.50 4.75
C GLN A 61 -9.46 10.16 4.37
N LEU A 62 -8.67 9.13 4.09
CA LEU A 62 -9.21 7.80 3.77
C LEU A 62 -9.98 7.19 4.96
N SER A 63 -9.53 7.44 6.18
CA SER A 63 -10.23 7.02 7.41
C SER A 63 -11.59 7.69 7.53
N GLU A 64 -11.65 9.02 7.35
CA GLU A 64 -12.90 9.79 7.38
C GLU A 64 -13.90 9.31 6.33
N MET A 65 -13.44 9.07 5.10
CA MET A 65 -14.30 8.64 4.00
C MET A 65 -14.79 7.20 4.14
N SER A 66 -13.90 6.30 4.57
CA SER A 66 -14.20 4.86 4.63
C SER A 66 -14.91 4.45 5.92
N GLY A 67 -14.85 5.27 6.97
CA GLY A 67 -15.36 4.96 8.31
C GLY A 67 -14.51 3.95 9.09
N TYR A 68 -13.37 3.51 8.53
CA TYR A 68 -12.41 2.64 9.21
C TYR A 68 -11.31 3.49 9.82
N SER A 69 -10.88 3.15 11.04
CA SER A 69 -9.71 3.77 11.66
C SER A 69 -8.43 3.48 10.89
N VAL A 70 -7.52 4.45 10.83
CA VAL A 70 -6.14 4.23 10.37
C VAL A 70 -5.49 3.08 11.16
N PRO A 71 -4.82 2.10 10.51
CA PRO A 71 -4.09 1.07 11.22
C PRO A 71 -3.04 1.67 12.17
N PRO A 72 -2.98 1.25 13.45
CA PRO A 72 -2.08 1.88 14.44
C PRO A 72 -0.60 1.86 14.04
N ALA A 73 -0.18 0.83 13.31
CA ALA A 73 1.20 0.73 12.82
C ALA A 73 1.53 1.78 11.75
N LEU A 74 0.56 2.24 10.96
CA LEU A 74 0.76 3.32 9.98
C LEU A 74 0.69 4.69 10.65
N GLU A 75 -0.24 4.87 11.60
CA GLU A 75 -0.37 6.11 12.37
C GLU A 75 0.90 6.42 13.19
N ALA A 76 1.50 5.40 13.81
CA ALA A 76 2.72 5.57 14.58
C ALA A 76 3.93 6.06 13.74
N LEU A 77 3.98 5.72 12.44
CA LEU A 77 5.14 6.03 11.58
C LEU A 77 5.40 7.52 11.40
N GLU A 78 4.39 8.39 11.58
CA GLU A 78 4.54 9.85 11.45
C GLU A 78 5.59 10.41 12.42
N ASN A 79 5.69 9.80 13.60
CA ASN A 79 6.53 10.28 14.70
C ASN A 79 7.77 9.40 14.94
N GLU A 80 7.95 8.33 14.15
CA GLU A 80 9.08 7.40 14.32
C GLU A 80 10.33 7.90 13.57
N PRO A 81 11.52 7.80 14.18
CA PRO A 81 12.75 8.19 13.52
C PRO A 81 13.12 7.21 12.39
N ILE A 82 13.72 7.72 11.33
CA ILE A 82 14.33 6.89 10.29
C ILE A 82 15.52 6.13 10.89
N ARG A 83 15.44 4.79 10.85
CA ARG A 83 16.49 3.92 11.43
C ARG A 83 17.55 3.48 10.43
N HIS A 84 17.27 3.56 9.14
CA HIS A 84 18.11 3.02 8.08
C HIS A 84 18.32 4.09 7.01
N GLU A 85 19.50 4.73 7.01
CA GLU A 85 19.85 5.80 6.07
C GLU A 85 20.91 5.37 5.04
N MET A 86 21.44 4.16 5.17
CA MET A 86 22.51 3.66 4.32
C MET A 86 21.99 3.34 2.92
N VAL A 87 22.61 3.95 1.92
CA VAL A 87 22.35 3.70 0.49
C VAL A 87 23.59 3.05 -0.12
N CYS A 88 23.39 2.05 -0.98
CA CYS A 88 24.48 1.41 -1.72
C CYS A 88 24.04 1.05 -3.14
N GLU A 89 25.02 0.97 -4.03
CA GLU A 89 24.80 0.45 -5.38
C GLU A 89 24.53 -1.06 -5.34
N LYS A 90 23.86 -1.55 -6.37
CA LYS A 90 23.47 -2.96 -6.50
C LYS A 90 24.70 -3.89 -6.35
N GLU A 91 25.82 -3.51 -6.95
CA GLU A 91 27.06 -4.27 -6.94
C GLU A 91 27.69 -4.35 -5.53
N ASP A 92 27.41 -3.36 -4.68
CA ASP A 92 28.01 -3.21 -3.34
C ASP A 92 27.17 -3.83 -2.22
N MET A 93 25.94 -4.29 -2.51
CA MET A 93 25.03 -4.86 -1.50
C MET A 93 25.69 -5.91 -0.59
N SER A 94 26.52 -6.79 -1.16
CA SER A 94 27.18 -7.85 -0.37
C SER A 94 28.22 -7.30 0.62
N VAL A 95 28.90 -6.21 0.26
CA VAL A 95 29.90 -5.55 1.11
C VAL A 95 29.19 -4.79 2.22
N VAL A 96 28.14 -4.06 1.87
CA VAL A 96 27.31 -3.30 2.81
C VAL A 96 26.67 -4.20 3.85
N ILE A 97 26.09 -5.35 3.44
CA ILE A 97 25.53 -6.32 4.39
C ILE A 97 26.60 -6.82 5.36
N LYS A 98 27.82 -7.14 4.86
CA LYS A 98 28.93 -7.56 5.74
C LYS A 98 29.31 -6.46 6.73
N GLN A 99 29.30 -5.19 6.33
CA GLN A 99 29.57 -4.07 7.22
C GLN A 99 28.51 -3.96 8.31
N ILE A 100 27.22 -3.99 7.96
CA ILE A 100 26.10 -3.95 8.93
C ILE A 100 26.21 -5.08 9.95
N LEU A 101 26.47 -6.31 9.49
CA LEU A 101 26.59 -7.48 10.37
C LEU A 101 27.84 -7.42 11.26
N ASN A 102 28.95 -6.86 10.77
CA ASN A 102 30.18 -6.73 11.55
C ASN A 102 30.16 -5.56 12.54
N GLN A 103 29.30 -4.56 12.33
CA GLN A 103 29.06 -3.46 13.28
C GLN A 103 28.21 -3.89 14.49
N SER A 104 27.61 -5.08 14.46
CA SER A 104 26.79 -5.63 15.54
C SER A 104 27.60 -6.40 16.60
N LYS A 105 28.92 -6.22 16.66
CA LYS A 105 29.84 -6.72 17.69
C LYS A 105 30.47 -5.56 18.44
#